data_AF-A0A9E0ZCL7-F1
#
_entry.id   AF-A0A9E0ZCL7-F1
#
_cell.length_a   1.000
_cell.length_b   1.000
_cell.length_c   1.000
_cell.angle_alpha   90.00
_cell.angle_beta   90.00
_cell.angle_gamma   90.00
#
_symmetry.space_group_name_H-M   'P 1'
#
loop_
_entity.id
_entity.type
_entity.pdbx_description
1 polymer ?
#
loop_
_entity_poly.entity_id
_entity_poly.type
_entity_poly.pdbx_seq_one_letter_code
_entity_poly.pdbx_strand_id
1 'polypeptide(L)'
;MNIEELFSGIGMVVDDQVYNKESGDKIIHIVENLESKGFPLVKYADVPNIKEIHISKFSFVLLDWELVNILDESGIPMPGGDKLKKDAMNSLLQFIRKIQESCYLPIFIFSNSAEQDIIKELRKQKLNIDTFPVFIKHKDEIIENGQAKVLEIIQDWINETPSIYVLKEWENVVNSAKMQTFKSLSTTKYWPLVIWKTADADSVDPNEEMLDILTQNIFGRMQPLAIDKEQLFKVEIKESTQDEVLNILQVQRLELSPNKETSTTGDIYKIGKKYYLNIRPTCDCINRKGLNCDGCKEKNCVECPNANKVYLIQFDKLSSGQVSDLFEERYGTFKERNNEAILGPLMNNKFYSFKFQDVIIKKYDDIKNDKIGRILQPFIRHITERYALYTQRQALPRIPSQAISDENIGEGKEIPE
;
A
#
# COMPACT_ATOMS: atom_id res chain seq x y z
N MET A 1 9.95 23.05 -10.41
CA MET A 1 8.76 22.16 -10.40
C MET A 1 7.59 22.89 -11.05
N ASN A 2 6.94 22.31 -12.05
CA ASN A 2 5.71 22.85 -12.64
C ASN A 2 4.50 22.21 -11.95
N ILE A 3 3.80 22.95 -11.09
CA ILE A 3 2.65 22.43 -10.32
C ILE A 3 1.49 22.02 -11.22
N GLU A 4 1.31 22.72 -12.34
CA GLU A 4 0.23 22.46 -13.30
C GLU A 4 0.40 21.07 -13.94
N GLU A 5 1.63 20.68 -14.24
CA GLU A 5 1.95 19.35 -14.73
C GLU A 5 1.92 18.30 -13.61
N LEU A 6 2.35 18.67 -12.40
CA LEU A 6 2.39 17.77 -11.25
C LEU A 6 0.99 17.31 -10.83
N PHE A 7 0.01 18.22 -10.81
CA PHE A 7 -1.39 17.89 -10.52
C PHE A 7 -2.24 17.82 -11.79
N SER A 8 -1.88 16.91 -12.70
CA SER A 8 -2.53 16.74 -14.01
C SER A 8 -3.96 16.16 -13.99
N GLY A 9 -4.48 15.79 -12.81
CA GLY A 9 -5.81 15.18 -12.65
C GLY A 9 -6.90 16.17 -12.24
N ILE A 10 -8.11 15.65 -12.04
CA ILE A 10 -9.28 16.44 -11.64
C ILE A 10 -9.23 16.74 -10.14
N GLY A 11 -9.44 18.00 -9.75
CA GLY A 11 -9.60 18.41 -8.36
C GLY A 11 -11.05 18.35 -7.91
N MET A 12 -11.27 18.07 -6.62
CA MET A 12 -12.59 18.13 -6.00
C MET A 12 -12.67 19.35 -5.07
N VAL A 13 -13.78 20.08 -5.07
CA VAL A 13 -14.04 21.22 -4.19
C VAL A 13 -15.33 20.98 -3.43
N VAL A 14 -15.30 21.09 -2.10
CA VAL A 14 -16.48 21.02 -1.24
C VAL A 14 -16.56 22.31 -0.44
N ASP A 15 -17.57 23.12 -0.74
CA ASP A 15 -17.77 24.44 -0.14
C ASP A 15 -19.20 24.91 -0.43
N ASP A 16 -19.93 25.41 0.57
CA ASP A 16 -21.34 25.80 0.46
C ASP A 16 -21.59 27.06 -0.38
N GLN A 17 -20.56 27.88 -0.55
CA GLN A 17 -20.58 29.10 -1.36
C GLN A 17 -20.02 28.88 -2.77
N VAL A 18 -19.58 27.67 -3.14
CA VAL A 18 -18.88 27.38 -4.40
C VAL A 18 -19.66 27.76 -5.68
N TYR A 19 -20.99 27.82 -5.60
CA TYR A 19 -21.86 28.25 -6.71
C TYR A 19 -22.40 29.68 -6.55
N ASN A 20 -22.17 30.31 -5.40
CA ASN A 20 -22.69 31.62 -5.08
C ASN A 20 -21.73 32.73 -5.54
N LYS A 21 -21.83 33.12 -6.81
CA LYS A 21 -20.94 34.13 -7.42
C LYS A 21 -21.03 35.53 -6.81
N GLU A 22 -22.08 35.81 -6.03
CA GLU A 22 -22.26 37.09 -5.32
C GLU A 22 -21.70 37.04 -3.90
N SER A 23 -21.30 35.86 -3.42
CA SER A 23 -20.63 35.69 -2.14
C SER A 23 -19.24 36.34 -2.16
N GLY A 24 -18.90 37.03 -1.08
CA GLY A 24 -17.54 37.50 -0.82
C GLY A 24 -16.60 36.41 -0.30
N ASP A 25 -17.01 35.13 -0.36
CA ASP A 25 -16.19 34.03 0.13
C ASP A 25 -14.91 33.87 -0.71
N LYS A 26 -13.80 33.81 0.01
CA LYS A 26 -12.45 33.71 -0.53
C LYS A 26 -12.24 32.42 -1.31
N ILE A 27 -12.99 31.36 -1.03
CA ILE A 27 -12.93 30.11 -1.78
C ILE A 27 -13.24 30.28 -3.27
N ILE A 28 -14.10 31.23 -3.65
CA ILE A 28 -14.49 31.44 -5.04
C ILE A 28 -13.28 31.93 -5.83
N HIS A 29 -12.52 32.86 -5.26
CA HIS A 29 -11.28 33.34 -5.86
C HIS A 29 -10.21 32.25 -5.97
N ILE A 30 -10.18 31.30 -5.02
CA ILE A 30 -9.30 30.13 -5.06
C ILE A 30 -9.66 29.24 -6.25
N VAL A 31 -10.94 28.92 -6.39
CA VAL A 31 -11.49 28.10 -7.47
C VAL A 31 -11.26 28.75 -8.84
N GLU A 32 -11.56 30.04 -8.97
CA GLU A 32 -11.35 30.81 -10.21
C GLU A 32 -9.86 30.86 -10.59
N ASN A 33 -8.95 31.03 -9.62
CA ASN A 33 -7.51 31.01 -9.88
C ASN A 33 -7.07 29.68 -10.48
N LEU A 34 -7.51 28.56 -9.89
CA LEU A 34 -7.17 27.22 -10.36
C LEU A 34 -7.77 26.96 -11.74
N GLU A 35 -9.05 27.28 -11.98
CA GLU A 35 -9.68 27.11 -13.29
C GLU A 35 -9.01 27.96 -14.37
N SER A 36 -8.60 29.19 -14.05
CA SER A 36 -7.89 30.07 -15.00
C SER A 36 -6.52 29.51 -15.43
N LYS A 37 -5.92 28.65 -14.61
CA LYS A 37 -4.67 27.93 -14.89
C LYS A 37 -4.91 26.54 -15.52
N GLY A 38 -6.15 26.24 -15.89
CA GLY A 38 -6.50 25.03 -16.62
C GLY A 38 -6.76 23.79 -15.75
N PHE A 39 -6.85 23.93 -14.43
CA PHE A 39 -7.20 22.81 -13.56
C PHE A 39 -8.68 22.46 -13.69
N PRO A 40 -9.04 21.22 -14.09
CA PRO A 40 -10.43 20.78 -14.08
C PRO A 40 -10.89 20.51 -12.66
N LEU A 41 -11.98 21.16 -12.24
CA LEU A 41 -12.55 21.02 -10.90
C LEU A 41 -13.97 20.48 -10.94
N VAL A 42 -14.29 19.59 -9.99
CA VAL A 42 -15.66 19.15 -9.68
C VAL A 42 -16.05 19.79 -8.36
N LYS A 43 -17.13 20.58 -8.38
CA LYS A 43 -17.60 21.40 -7.26
C LYS A 43 -18.79 20.71 -6.58
N TYR A 44 -18.88 20.85 -5.26
CA TYR A 44 -19.99 20.37 -4.44
C TYR A 44 -20.34 21.42 -3.38
N ALA A 45 -21.62 21.76 -3.25
CA ALA A 45 -22.11 22.67 -2.21
C ALA A 45 -22.15 22.01 -0.82
N ASP A 46 -22.29 20.70 -0.78
CA ASP A 46 -22.38 19.90 0.43
C ASP A 46 -21.41 18.72 0.34
N VAL A 47 -21.12 18.09 1.48
CA VAL A 47 -20.36 16.83 1.53
C VAL A 47 -21.05 15.79 0.63
N PRO A 48 -20.42 15.34 -0.46
CA PRO A 48 -21.10 14.50 -1.42
C PRO A 48 -21.20 13.06 -0.95
N ASN A 49 -22.32 12.41 -1.28
CA ASN A 49 -22.51 10.98 -1.08
C ASN A 49 -21.92 10.18 -2.26
N ILE A 50 -20.59 10.18 -2.36
CA ILE A 50 -19.85 9.43 -3.39
C ILE A 50 -19.12 8.24 -2.76
N LYS A 51 -19.07 7.12 -3.50
CA LYS A 51 -18.33 5.93 -3.08
C LYS A 51 -16.83 6.21 -3.10
N GLU A 52 -16.10 5.57 -2.19
CA GLU A 52 -14.68 5.75 -1.96
C GLU A 52 -13.84 5.47 -3.23
N ILE A 53 -14.24 4.49 -4.02
CA ILE A 53 -13.59 4.16 -5.30
C ILE A 53 -13.63 5.30 -6.33
N HIS A 54 -14.61 6.20 -6.25
CA HIS A 54 -14.69 7.38 -7.10
C HIS A 54 -13.84 8.52 -6.55
N ILE A 55 -13.75 8.64 -5.22
CA ILE A 55 -12.92 9.64 -4.57
C ILE A 55 -11.44 9.43 -4.93
N SER A 56 -10.97 8.18 -4.99
CA SER A 56 -9.61 7.83 -5.39
C SER A 56 -9.23 8.20 -6.84
N LYS A 57 -10.16 8.75 -7.63
CA LYS A 57 -9.87 9.27 -8.98
C LYS A 57 -9.54 10.75 -9.02
N PHE A 58 -9.77 11.48 -7.93
CA PHE A 58 -9.37 12.88 -7.83
C PHE A 58 -7.87 12.98 -7.55
N SER A 59 -7.26 14.03 -8.09
CA SER A 59 -5.85 14.34 -7.83
C SER A 59 -5.68 14.98 -6.45
N PHE A 60 -6.65 15.77 -5.99
CA PHE A 60 -6.67 16.40 -4.69
C PHE A 60 -8.10 16.81 -4.31
N VAL A 61 -8.31 17.13 -3.04
CA VAL A 61 -9.56 17.67 -2.51
C VAL A 61 -9.30 19.01 -1.83
N LEU A 62 -10.09 20.02 -2.17
CA LEU A 62 -10.22 21.29 -1.46
C LEU A 62 -11.49 21.24 -0.61
N LEU A 63 -11.34 21.52 0.69
CA LEU A 63 -12.43 21.55 1.65
C LEU A 63 -12.49 22.91 2.30
N ASP A 64 -13.68 23.51 2.31
CA ASP A 64 -13.97 24.52 3.32
C ASP A 64 -14.32 23.84 4.65
N TRP A 65 -13.73 24.32 5.72
CA TRP A 65 -14.02 23.85 7.07
C TRP A 65 -15.40 24.33 7.55
N GLU A 66 -15.86 25.49 7.07
CA GLU A 66 -17.09 26.15 7.47
C GLU A 66 -18.29 25.91 6.51
N LEU A 67 -18.56 24.66 6.13
CA LEU A 67 -19.59 24.26 5.14
C LEU A 67 -21.05 24.69 5.39
N VAL A 68 -21.39 25.34 6.50
CA VAL A 68 -22.76 25.79 6.74
C VAL A 68 -22.74 27.15 7.41
N ASN A 69 -23.31 28.15 6.72
CA ASN A 69 -23.65 29.42 7.33
C ASN A 69 -24.89 29.27 8.23
N ILE A 70 -24.76 29.66 9.50
CA ILE A 70 -25.82 29.60 10.52
C ILE A 70 -26.46 30.96 10.82
N LEU A 71 -26.02 32.01 10.12
CA LEU A 71 -26.53 33.37 10.26
C LEU A 71 -27.50 33.67 9.11
N ASP A 72 -28.63 34.31 9.42
CA ASP A 72 -29.52 34.85 8.40
C ASP A 72 -28.95 36.12 7.73
N GLU A 73 -29.67 36.65 6.73
CA GLU A 73 -29.29 37.87 6.01
C GLU A 73 -29.14 39.11 6.92
N SER A 74 -29.68 39.06 8.13
CA SER A 74 -29.59 40.12 9.15
C SER A 74 -28.48 39.86 10.18
N GLY A 75 -27.71 38.77 10.03
CA GLY A 75 -26.64 38.37 10.96
C GLY A 75 -27.14 37.71 12.24
N ILE A 76 -28.40 37.27 12.29
CA ILE A 76 -29.01 36.63 13.46
C ILE A 76 -28.86 35.10 13.33
N PRO A 77 -28.45 34.39 14.41
CA PRO A 77 -28.39 32.93 14.41
C PRO A 77 -29.75 32.31 14.09
N MET A 78 -29.79 31.47 13.04
CA MET A 78 -31.00 30.77 12.64
C MET A 78 -31.44 29.76 13.71
N PRO A 79 -32.76 29.60 13.96
CA PRO A 79 -33.27 28.58 14.88
C PRO A 79 -32.81 27.18 14.44
N GLY A 80 -32.10 26.46 15.34
CA GLY A 80 -31.54 25.14 15.03
C GLY A 80 -30.21 25.15 14.27
N GLY A 81 -29.63 26.32 13.99
CA GLY A 81 -28.34 26.48 13.31
C GLY A 81 -27.20 25.72 13.98
N ASP A 82 -27.14 25.70 15.31
CA ASP A 82 -26.12 24.94 16.06
C ASP A 82 -26.17 23.43 15.78
N LYS A 83 -27.37 22.88 15.58
CA LYS A 83 -27.53 21.46 15.25
C LYS A 83 -27.09 21.20 13.81
N LEU A 84 -27.49 22.06 12.87
CA LEU A 84 -27.08 21.98 11.47
C LEU A 84 -25.56 22.05 11.32
N LYS A 85 -24.91 23.01 12.00
CA LYS A 85 -23.45 23.14 12.01
C LYS A 85 -22.76 21.89 12.55
N LYS A 86 -23.28 21.30 13.63
CA LYS A 86 -22.75 20.04 14.18
C LYS A 86 -22.93 18.87 13.22
N ASP A 87 -24.08 18.75 12.58
CA ASP A 87 -24.37 17.65 11.65
C ASP A 87 -23.50 17.76 10.38
N ALA A 88 -23.29 18.98 9.87
CA ALA A 88 -22.37 19.24 8.76
C ALA A 88 -20.90 18.93 9.14
N MET A 89 -20.46 19.39 10.32
CA MET A 89 -19.12 19.08 10.83
C MET A 89 -18.91 17.56 10.98
N ASN A 90 -19.88 16.84 11.54
CA ASN A 90 -19.82 15.38 11.65
C ASN A 90 -19.73 14.71 10.26
N SER A 91 -20.48 15.22 9.27
CA SER A 91 -20.46 14.71 7.90
C SER A 91 -19.10 14.95 7.23
N LEU A 92 -18.51 16.14 7.42
CA LEU A 92 -17.18 16.49 6.93
C LEU A 92 -16.11 15.59 7.54
N LEU A 93 -16.14 15.38 8.86
CA LEU A 93 -15.21 14.52 9.57
C LEU A 93 -15.32 13.05 9.12
N GLN A 94 -16.55 12.56 8.88
CA GLN A 94 -16.76 11.24 8.30
C GLN A 94 -16.23 11.14 6.87
N PHE A 95 -16.38 12.20 6.08
CA PHE A 95 -15.87 12.26 4.71
C PHE A 95 -14.33 12.20 4.68
N ILE A 96 -13.65 12.99 5.52
CA ILE A 96 -12.20 12.94 5.66
C ILE A 96 -11.75 11.54 6.11
N ARG A 97 -12.45 10.92 7.07
CA ARG A 97 -12.16 9.53 7.50
C ARG A 97 -12.22 8.55 6.32
N LYS A 98 -13.29 8.61 5.52
CA LYS A 98 -13.44 7.73 4.35
C LYS A 98 -12.31 7.90 3.34
N ILE A 99 -11.86 9.15 3.13
CA ILE A 99 -10.68 9.41 2.29
C ILE A 99 -9.46 8.70 2.87
N GLN A 100 -9.19 8.87 4.16
CA GLN A 100 -8.00 8.28 4.81
C GLN A 100 -8.01 6.74 4.85
N GLU A 101 -9.20 6.13 4.93
CA GLU A 101 -9.34 4.67 4.99
C GLU A 101 -9.18 4.00 3.61
N SER A 102 -9.55 4.68 2.53
CA SER A 102 -9.68 4.06 1.20
C SER A 102 -8.81 4.69 0.11
N CYS A 103 -8.21 5.85 0.37
CA CYS A 103 -7.46 6.61 -0.62
C CYS A 103 -6.19 7.21 0.01
N TYR A 104 -5.25 7.63 -0.84
CA TYR A 104 -4.08 8.42 -0.42
C TYR A 104 -3.92 9.60 -1.39
N LEU A 105 -4.54 10.73 -1.07
CA LEU A 105 -4.49 11.95 -1.88
C LEU A 105 -4.41 13.21 -1.00
N PRO A 106 -3.81 14.31 -1.49
CA PRO A 106 -3.79 15.58 -0.78
C PRO A 106 -5.18 16.14 -0.46
N ILE A 107 -5.37 16.53 0.81
CA ILE A 107 -6.55 17.26 1.28
C ILE A 107 -6.10 18.64 1.72
N PHE A 108 -6.59 19.68 1.07
CA PHE A 108 -6.36 21.08 1.42
C PHE A 108 -7.60 21.61 2.13
N ILE A 109 -7.47 21.93 3.41
CA ILE A 109 -8.53 22.49 4.24
C ILE A 109 -8.27 23.99 4.37
N PHE A 110 -9.23 24.79 3.93
CA PHE A 110 -9.21 26.23 4.08
C PHE A 110 -10.29 26.66 5.06
N SER A 111 -9.97 27.63 5.92
CA SER A 111 -10.86 28.01 7.01
C SER A 111 -10.68 29.44 7.47
N ASN A 112 -11.73 30.03 8.05
CA ASN A 112 -11.65 31.28 8.82
C ASN A 112 -11.31 31.05 10.30
N SER A 113 -11.16 29.79 10.72
CA SER A 113 -10.76 29.39 12.06
C SER A 113 -9.24 29.24 12.16
N ALA A 114 -8.70 29.37 13.38
CA ALA A 114 -7.29 29.16 13.63
C ALA A 114 -6.88 27.71 13.31
N GLU A 115 -5.77 27.52 12.59
CA GLU A 115 -5.25 26.20 12.16
C GLU A 115 -5.16 25.21 13.33
N GLN A 116 -4.67 25.67 14.48
CA GLN A 116 -4.48 24.83 15.68
C GLN A 116 -5.78 24.25 16.23
N ASP A 117 -6.91 24.92 16.05
CA ASP A 117 -8.20 24.43 16.56
C ASP A 117 -8.77 23.35 15.64
N ILE A 118 -8.57 23.49 14.33
CA ILE A 118 -8.91 22.46 13.34
C ILE A 118 -8.06 21.20 13.60
N ILE A 119 -6.75 21.36 13.78
CA ILE A 119 -5.82 20.28 14.13
C ILE A 119 -6.28 19.53 15.38
N LYS A 120 -6.68 20.24 16.44
CA LYS A 120 -7.20 19.62 17.67
C LYS A 120 -8.47 18.81 17.41
N GLU A 121 -9.42 19.33 16.65
CA GLU A 121 -10.67 18.62 16.37
C GLU A 121 -10.43 17.39 15.50
N LEU A 122 -9.60 17.48 14.46
CA LEU A 122 -9.21 16.33 13.63
C LEU A 122 -8.55 15.22 14.48
N ARG A 123 -7.60 15.59 15.36
CA ARG A 123 -6.94 14.65 16.28
C ARG A 123 -7.88 14.03 17.29
N LYS A 124 -8.83 14.80 17.84
CA LYS A 124 -9.86 14.30 18.75
C LYS A 124 -10.72 13.21 18.11
N GLN A 125 -10.95 13.29 16.80
CA GLN A 125 -11.63 12.26 16.01
C GLN A 125 -10.72 11.10 15.59
N LYS A 126 -9.45 11.09 16.02
CA LYS A 126 -8.43 10.10 15.63
C LYS A 126 -8.17 10.07 14.12
N LEU A 127 -8.33 11.21 13.44
CA LEU A 127 -7.89 11.36 12.06
C LEU A 127 -6.38 11.54 12.03
N ASN A 128 -5.73 10.88 11.08
CA ASN A 128 -4.28 10.91 10.95
C ASN A 128 -3.89 12.14 10.14
N ILE A 129 -3.28 13.15 10.77
CA ILE A 129 -2.83 14.37 10.09
C ILE A 129 -1.31 14.52 10.08
N ASP A 130 -0.60 13.66 10.82
CA ASP A 130 0.85 13.74 10.95
C ASP A 130 1.57 12.99 9.81
N THR A 131 0.93 11.95 9.25
CA THR A 131 1.51 11.14 8.16
C THR A 131 0.64 11.09 6.90
N PHE A 132 -0.62 11.53 7.01
CA PHE A 132 -1.51 11.68 5.86
C PHE A 132 -1.35 13.09 5.29
N PRO A 133 -1.42 13.28 3.96
CA PRO A 133 -1.23 14.57 3.31
C PRO A 133 -2.41 15.54 3.50
N VAL A 134 -2.56 16.06 4.72
CA VAL A 134 -3.55 17.08 5.06
C VAL A 134 -2.83 18.42 5.25
N PHE A 135 -3.22 19.40 4.44
CA PHE A 135 -2.79 20.78 4.57
C PHE A 135 -3.95 21.62 5.13
N ILE A 136 -3.65 22.51 6.07
CA ILE A 136 -4.65 23.36 6.73
C ILE A 136 -4.14 24.79 6.70
N LYS A 137 -4.96 25.74 6.22
CA LYS A 137 -4.55 27.14 6.12
C LYS A 137 -5.69 28.11 6.31
N HIS A 138 -5.41 29.25 6.91
CA HIS A 138 -6.39 30.32 7.07
C HIS A 138 -6.70 31.00 5.72
N LYS A 139 -7.98 31.28 5.43
CA LYS A 139 -8.43 31.88 4.15
C LYS A 139 -7.76 33.23 3.86
N ASP A 140 -7.46 34.03 4.88
CA ASP A 140 -6.78 35.32 4.73
C ASP A 140 -5.34 35.21 4.22
N GLU A 141 -4.65 34.11 4.52
CA GLU A 141 -3.26 33.91 4.09
C GLU A 141 -3.18 33.49 2.61
N ILE A 142 -4.30 33.08 2.04
CA ILE A 142 -4.40 32.60 0.66
C ILE A 142 -4.64 33.75 -0.32
N ILE A 143 -5.26 34.83 0.15
CA ILE A 143 -5.58 36.00 -0.66
C ILE A 143 -4.80 37.20 -0.12
N GLU A 144 -3.72 37.55 -0.82
CA GLU A 144 -2.92 38.74 -0.50
C GLU A 144 -3.18 39.80 -1.58
N ASN A 145 -3.57 41.02 -1.17
CA ASN A 145 -3.85 42.15 -2.07
C ASN A 145 -4.89 41.85 -3.18
N GLY A 146 -5.86 40.97 -2.91
CA GLY A 146 -6.90 40.58 -3.87
C GLY A 146 -6.46 39.56 -4.92
N GLN A 147 -5.23 39.02 -4.81
CA GLN A 147 -4.74 37.94 -5.66
C GLN A 147 -4.64 36.63 -4.86
N ALA A 148 -5.20 35.56 -5.41
CA ALA A 148 -5.11 34.22 -4.83
C ALA A 148 -3.73 33.60 -5.08
N LYS A 149 -3.00 33.30 -4.00
CA LYS A 149 -1.66 32.67 -4.00
C LYS A 149 -1.71 31.15 -3.77
N VAL A 150 -2.84 30.53 -4.10
CA VAL A 150 -3.13 29.12 -3.82
C VAL A 150 -2.03 28.19 -4.34
N LEU A 151 -1.58 28.40 -5.58
CA LEU A 151 -0.53 27.56 -6.15
C LEU A 151 0.82 27.74 -5.45
N GLU A 152 1.17 28.95 -5.03
CA GLU A 152 2.41 29.22 -4.29
C GLU A 152 2.38 28.49 -2.95
N ILE A 153 1.25 28.59 -2.23
CA ILE A 153 1.04 27.92 -0.94
C ILE A 153 1.09 26.39 -1.10
N ILE A 154 0.44 25.85 -2.13
CA ILE A 154 0.52 24.43 -2.47
C ILE A 154 1.96 24.04 -2.81
N GLN A 155 2.71 24.89 -3.52
CA GLN A 155 4.12 24.67 -3.83
C GLN A 155 4.95 24.54 -2.58
N ASP A 156 4.77 25.47 -1.65
CA ASP A 156 5.54 25.52 -0.41
C ASP A 156 5.24 24.31 0.45
N TRP A 157 3.98 23.90 0.54
CA TRP A 157 3.62 22.68 1.24
C TRP A 157 4.21 21.40 0.60
N ILE A 158 4.28 21.32 -0.74
CA ILE A 158 4.96 20.21 -1.42
C ILE A 158 6.46 20.25 -1.18
N ASN A 159 7.07 21.44 -1.13
CA ASN A 159 8.47 21.59 -0.77
C ASN A 159 8.74 21.03 0.63
N GLU A 160 7.75 21.08 1.53
CA GLU A 160 7.81 20.51 2.89
C GLU A 160 7.35 19.04 2.97
N THR A 161 6.74 18.49 1.91
CA THR A 161 6.14 17.14 1.89
C THR A 161 6.64 16.30 0.70
N PRO A 162 7.90 15.79 0.76
CA PRO A 162 8.52 15.08 -0.37
C PRO A 162 7.75 13.84 -0.85
N SER A 163 7.01 13.17 0.05
CA SER A 163 6.20 11.99 -0.29
C SER A 163 5.11 12.31 -1.32
N ILE A 164 4.55 13.52 -1.28
CA ILE A 164 3.50 13.94 -2.22
C ILE A 164 4.08 14.31 -3.57
N TYR A 165 5.25 14.93 -3.59
CA TYR A 165 5.99 15.14 -4.83
C TYR A 165 6.24 13.80 -5.55
N VAL A 166 6.79 12.82 -4.84
CA VAL A 166 7.05 11.48 -5.40
C VAL A 166 5.77 10.77 -5.84
N LEU A 167 4.69 10.85 -5.05
CA LEU A 167 3.39 10.30 -5.41
C LEU A 167 2.90 10.85 -6.74
N LYS A 168 2.93 12.17 -6.92
CA LYS A 168 2.38 12.84 -8.09
C LYS A 168 3.21 12.57 -9.35
N GLU A 169 4.53 12.60 -9.24
CA GLU A 169 5.43 12.17 -10.32
C GLU A 169 5.16 10.71 -10.74
N TRP A 170 4.97 9.82 -9.76
CA TRP A 170 4.65 8.42 -10.04
C TRP A 170 3.28 8.25 -10.70
N GLU A 171 2.24 8.94 -10.22
CA GLU A 171 0.89 8.90 -10.81
C GLU A 171 0.91 9.33 -12.29
N ASN A 172 1.65 10.39 -12.61
CA ASN A 172 1.82 10.88 -13.98
C ASN A 172 2.46 9.81 -14.89
N VAL A 173 3.52 9.15 -14.42
CA VAL A 173 4.19 8.07 -15.17
C VAL A 173 3.28 6.86 -15.35
N VAL A 174 2.56 6.44 -14.31
CA VAL A 174 1.61 5.31 -14.38
C VAL A 174 0.48 5.61 -15.35
N ASN A 175 -0.11 6.80 -15.28
CA ASN A 175 -1.20 7.19 -16.18
C ASN A 175 -0.75 7.24 -17.64
N SER A 176 0.45 7.77 -17.90
CA SER A 176 1.06 7.76 -19.23
C SER A 176 1.29 6.33 -19.73
N ALA A 177 1.89 5.46 -18.92
CA ALA A 177 2.15 4.06 -19.27
C ALA A 177 0.85 3.27 -19.52
N LYS A 178 -0.20 3.50 -18.71
CA LYS A 178 -1.53 2.95 -18.90
C LYS A 178 -2.13 3.40 -20.24
N MET A 179 -2.13 4.70 -20.52
CA MET A 179 -2.65 5.23 -21.78
C MET A 179 -1.93 4.61 -22.98
N GLN A 180 -0.59 4.58 -22.95
CA GLN A 180 0.22 4.02 -24.04
C GLN A 180 -0.02 2.51 -24.22
N THR A 181 -0.19 1.76 -23.13
CA THR A 181 -0.52 0.33 -23.16
C THR A 181 -1.83 0.11 -23.90
N PHE A 182 -2.91 0.77 -23.49
CA PHE A 182 -4.21 0.60 -24.14
C PHE A 182 -4.24 1.12 -25.57
N LYS A 183 -3.50 2.20 -25.89
CA LYS A 183 -3.31 2.67 -27.26
C LYS A 183 -2.56 1.66 -28.13
N SER A 184 -1.61 0.91 -27.56
CA SER A 184 -0.87 -0.11 -28.28
C SER A 184 -1.70 -1.37 -28.51
N LEU A 185 -2.52 -1.76 -27.53
CA LEU A 185 -3.42 -2.92 -27.62
C LEU A 185 -4.63 -2.65 -28.51
N SER A 186 -5.02 -1.40 -28.72
CA SER A 186 -6.20 -1.01 -29.50
C SER A 186 -6.03 -1.15 -31.03
N THR A 187 -5.06 -1.93 -31.51
CA THR A 187 -5.01 -2.37 -32.92
C THR A 187 -6.29 -3.11 -33.33
N THR A 188 -6.97 -3.73 -32.36
CA THR A 188 -8.34 -4.25 -32.50
C THR A 188 -9.11 -4.06 -31.21
N LYS A 189 -10.39 -3.69 -31.28
CA LYS A 189 -11.28 -3.63 -30.10
C LYS A 189 -11.55 -5.00 -29.46
N TYR A 190 -11.15 -6.08 -30.13
CA TYR A 190 -11.34 -7.47 -29.69
C TYR A 190 -10.08 -8.09 -29.07
N TRP A 191 -9.03 -7.32 -28.81
CA TRP A 191 -7.80 -7.82 -28.18
C TRP A 191 -8.06 -8.62 -26.88
N PRO A 192 -9.05 -8.27 -26.01
CA PRO A 192 -9.29 -9.06 -24.80
C PRO A 192 -9.80 -10.47 -25.13
N LEU A 193 -10.59 -10.62 -26.20
CA LEU A 193 -11.11 -11.93 -26.62
C LEU A 193 -10.01 -12.83 -27.18
N VAL A 194 -8.99 -12.24 -27.82
CA VAL A 194 -7.85 -13.00 -28.33
C VAL A 194 -7.08 -13.60 -27.15
N ILE A 195 -6.74 -12.80 -26.15
CA ILE A 195 -6.05 -13.26 -24.93
C ILE A 195 -6.89 -14.31 -24.21
N TRP A 196 -8.18 -14.04 -24.01
CA TRP A 196 -9.07 -14.94 -23.28
C TRP A 196 -9.15 -16.32 -23.93
N LYS A 197 -9.34 -16.38 -25.26
CA LYS A 197 -9.43 -17.66 -25.98
C LYS A 197 -8.13 -18.44 -25.93
N THR A 198 -6.99 -17.76 -25.95
CA THR A 198 -5.68 -18.42 -25.81
C THR A 198 -5.52 -19.03 -24.41
N ALA A 199 -5.81 -18.26 -23.35
CA ALA A 199 -5.72 -18.76 -21.98
C ALA A 199 -6.66 -19.96 -21.73
N ASP A 200 -7.89 -19.91 -22.25
CA ASP A 200 -8.87 -20.99 -22.14
C ASP A 200 -8.42 -22.26 -22.88
N ALA A 201 -7.83 -22.11 -24.08
CA ALA A 201 -7.27 -23.22 -24.84
C ALA A 201 -6.11 -23.92 -24.09
N ASP A 202 -5.33 -23.17 -23.31
CA ASP A 202 -4.22 -23.67 -22.50
C ASP A 202 -4.65 -24.13 -21.10
N SER A 203 -5.94 -24.08 -20.77
CA SER A 203 -6.49 -24.42 -19.44
C SER A 203 -5.89 -23.59 -18.29
N VAL A 204 -5.49 -22.35 -18.57
CA VAL A 204 -5.02 -21.35 -17.60
C VAL A 204 -6.18 -20.41 -17.24
N ASP A 205 -6.18 -19.81 -16.04
CA ASP A 205 -7.23 -18.83 -15.68
C ASP A 205 -7.12 -17.57 -16.57
N PRO A 206 -8.13 -17.28 -17.42
CA PRO A 206 -8.05 -16.13 -18.31
C PRO A 206 -8.01 -14.78 -17.59
N ASN A 207 -8.51 -14.70 -16.35
CA ASN A 207 -8.46 -13.46 -15.57
C ASN A 207 -7.04 -13.17 -15.08
N GLU A 208 -6.32 -14.21 -14.61
CA GLU A 208 -4.93 -14.07 -14.18
C GLU A 208 -4.04 -13.72 -15.38
N GLU A 209 -4.20 -14.41 -16.50
CA GLU A 209 -3.44 -14.13 -17.73
C GLU A 209 -3.69 -12.69 -18.24
N MET A 210 -4.96 -12.25 -18.22
CA MET A 210 -5.32 -10.88 -18.59
C MET A 210 -4.66 -9.84 -17.67
N LEU A 211 -4.69 -10.08 -16.36
CA LEU A 211 -4.07 -9.21 -15.38
C LEU A 211 -2.56 -9.14 -15.59
N ASP A 212 -1.91 -10.28 -15.80
CA ASP A 212 -0.46 -10.37 -16.01
C ASP A 212 -0.03 -9.63 -17.27
N ILE A 213 -0.70 -9.84 -18.40
CA ILE A 213 -0.39 -9.15 -19.66
C ILE A 213 -0.54 -7.63 -19.48
N LEU A 214 -1.64 -7.17 -18.89
CA LEU A 214 -1.86 -5.74 -18.65
C LEU A 214 -0.79 -5.14 -17.74
N THR A 215 -0.49 -5.83 -16.64
CA THR A 215 0.46 -5.39 -15.63
C THR A 215 1.88 -5.33 -16.20
N GLN A 216 2.32 -6.37 -16.91
CA GLN A 216 3.62 -6.39 -17.60
C GLN A 216 3.74 -5.30 -18.65
N ASN A 217 2.67 -5.06 -19.43
CA ASN A 217 2.70 -4.02 -20.47
C ASN A 217 2.75 -2.61 -19.87
N ILE A 218 2.06 -2.36 -18.75
CA ILE A 218 2.14 -1.09 -18.03
C ILE A 218 3.54 -0.92 -17.45
N PHE A 219 4.03 -1.88 -16.65
CA PHE A 219 5.35 -1.80 -16.02
C PHE A 219 6.48 -1.68 -17.04
N GLY A 220 6.43 -2.43 -18.14
CA GLY A 220 7.44 -2.36 -19.21
C GLY A 220 7.45 -1.04 -19.98
N ARG A 221 6.40 -0.22 -19.85
CA ARG A 221 6.32 1.13 -20.45
C ARG A 221 6.53 2.26 -19.45
N MET A 222 6.52 1.97 -18.14
CA MET A 222 6.89 2.95 -17.14
C MET A 222 8.35 3.35 -17.34
N GLN A 223 8.58 4.63 -17.58
CA GLN A 223 9.93 5.18 -17.58
C GLN A 223 10.43 5.32 -16.13
N PRO A 224 11.75 5.28 -15.88
CA PRO A 224 12.30 5.67 -14.59
C PRO A 224 11.75 7.03 -14.16
N LEU A 225 11.42 7.17 -12.87
CA LEU A 225 10.93 8.44 -12.33
C LEU A 225 12.01 9.51 -12.47
N ALA A 226 11.66 10.65 -13.07
CA ALA A 226 12.55 11.80 -13.21
C ALA A 226 12.46 12.71 -11.96
N ILE A 227 12.73 12.14 -10.79
CA ILE A 227 12.68 12.87 -9.52
C ILE A 227 13.79 13.91 -9.47
N ASP A 228 13.43 15.17 -9.32
CA ASP A 228 14.38 16.25 -9.10
C ASP A 228 14.96 16.16 -7.68
N LYS A 229 16.28 15.96 -7.61
CA LYS A 229 17.00 15.90 -6.34
C LYS A 229 16.86 17.22 -5.57
N GLU A 230 16.96 18.37 -6.22
CA GLU A 230 16.87 19.64 -5.50
C GLU A 230 15.51 19.80 -4.85
N GLN A 231 14.44 19.33 -5.52
CA GLN A 231 13.09 19.31 -4.96
C GLN A 231 12.96 18.36 -3.76
N LEU A 232 13.52 17.16 -3.84
CA LEU A 232 13.43 16.16 -2.77
C LEU A 232 14.15 16.61 -1.48
N PHE A 233 15.24 17.36 -1.63
CA PHE A 233 16.12 17.78 -0.53
C PHE A 233 15.86 19.22 -0.05
N LYS A 234 14.71 19.82 -0.38
CA LYS A 234 14.32 21.15 0.16
C LYS A 234 14.05 21.14 1.67
N VAL A 235 13.71 19.97 2.22
CA VAL A 235 13.52 19.78 3.67
C VAL A 235 14.80 19.21 4.26
N GLU A 236 15.26 19.80 5.36
CA GLU A 236 16.27 19.15 6.19
C GLU A 236 15.69 17.88 6.81
N ILE A 237 16.28 16.74 6.45
CA ILE A 237 15.92 15.46 7.05
C ILE A 237 16.44 15.47 8.49
N LYS A 238 15.54 15.56 9.47
CA LYS A 238 15.86 15.11 10.84
C LYS A 238 16.17 13.61 10.76
N GLU A 239 17.23 13.15 11.43
CA GLU A 239 17.61 11.74 11.43
C GLU A 239 16.37 10.87 11.70
N SER A 240 16.04 9.98 10.75
CA SER A 240 14.91 9.08 10.89
C SER A 240 15.17 8.09 12.02
N THR A 241 14.14 7.82 12.80
CA THR A 241 14.20 6.80 13.85
C THR A 241 14.32 5.41 13.24
N GLN A 242 14.87 4.47 14.02
CA GLN A 242 14.96 3.08 13.58
C GLN A 242 13.58 2.50 13.22
N ASP A 243 12.54 2.82 13.99
CA ASP A 243 11.20 2.31 13.74
C ASP A 243 10.60 2.84 12.43
N GLU A 244 10.83 4.11 12.08
CA GLU A 244 10.41 4.67 10.79
C GLU A 244 11.07 3.94 9.62
N VAL A 245 12.38 3.70 9.70
CA VAL A 245 13.11 2.95 8.66
C VAL A 245 12.58 1.52 8.56
N LEU A 246 12.35 0.85 9.70
CA LEU A 246 11.80 -0.51 9.70
C LEU A 246 10.39 -0.57 9.11
N ASN A 247 9.54 0.43 9.37
CA ASN A 247 8.21 0.51 8.78
C ASN A 247 8.26 0.64 7.26
N ILE A 248 9.11 1.53 6.73
CA ILE A 248 9.31 1.71 5.29
C ILE A 248 9.75 0.38 4.65
N LEU A 249 10.72 -0.30 5.27
CA LEU A 249 11.22 -1.58 4.77
C LEU A 249 10.17 -2.70 4.86
N GLN A 250 9.34 -2.72 5.90
CA GLN A 250 8.27 -3.71 6.06
C GLN A 250 7.24 -3.59 4.93
N VAL A 251 6.79 -2.37 4.63
CA VAL A 251 5.78 -2.12 3.58
C VAL A 251 6.27 -2.57 2.20
N GLN A 252 7.57 -2.45 1.93
CA GLN A 252 8.17 -2.98 0.69
C GLN A 252 8.11 -4.52 0.61
N ARG A 253 8.15 -5.20 1.76
CA ARG A 253 8.36 -6.65 1.86
C ARG A 253 7.08 -7.44 2.11
N LEU A 254 6.09 -6.84 2.76
CA LEU A 254 4.97 -7.56 3.35
C LEU A 254 3.64 -6.83 3.11
N GLU A 255 2.72 -7.53 2.44
CA GLU A 255 1.30 -7.20 2.45
C GLU A 255 0.66 -7.79 3.72
N LEU A 256 0.07 -6.92 4.54
CA LEU A 256 -0.71 -7.34 5.71
C LEU A 256 -2.16 -7.58 5.28
N SER A 257 -2.76 -8.68 5.73
CA SER A 257 -4.14 -9.05 5.39
C SER A 257 -4.46 -9.22 3.89
N PRO A 258 -3.65 -9.98 3.13
CA PRO A 258 -3.97 -10.31 1.73
C PRO A 258 -5.31 -11.04 1.59
N ASN A 259 -5.90 -10.96 0.39
CA ASN A 259 -7.14 -11.69 0.05
C ASN A 259 -7.03 -13.20 0.37
N LYS A 260 -8.06 -13.76 1.00
CA LYS A 260 -8.18 -15.17 1.42
C LYS A 260 -8.97 -16.06 0.44
N GLU A 261 -9.38 -15.53 -0.71
CA GLU A 261 -10.04 -16.29 -1.77
C GLU A 261 -9.05 -17.13 -2.57
N THR A 262 -7.79 -16.67 -2.68
CA THR A 262 -6.74 -17.34 -3.44
C THR A 262 -5.47 -17.52 -2.61
N SER A 263 -4.78 -18.63 -2.89
CA SER A 263 -3.41 -18.85 -2.44
C SER A 263 -2.42 -18.38 -3.49
N THR A 264 -1.24 -17.94 -3.07
CA THR A 264 -0.10 -17.73 -3.96
C THR A 264 1.21 -17.95 -3.21
N THR A 265 2.32 -17.95 -3.95
CA THR A 265 3.68 -17.98 -3.39
C THR A 265 3.88 -16.77 -2.48
N GLY A 266 4.47 -16.99 -1.30
CA GLY A 266 4.73 -15.92 -0.34
C GLY A 266 3.63 -15.71 0.70
N ASP A 267 2.48 -16.37 0.58
CA ASP A 267 1.44 -16.33 1.61
C ASP A 267 1.96 -16.86 2.95
N ILE A 268 1.69 -16.10 4.02
CA ILE A 268 2.07 -16.39 5.41
C ILE A 268 0.85 -16.87 6.17
N TYR A 269 1.03 -17.97 6.92
CA TYR A 269 0.02 -18.58 7.75
C TYR A 269 0.48 -18.64 9.20
N LYS A 270 -0.47 -18.44 10.13
CA LYS A 270 -0.27 -18.70 11.55
C LYS A 270 -1.13 -19.87 11.98
N ILE A 271 -0.53 -21.06 12.09
CA ILE A 271 -1.23 -22.29 12.43
C ILE A 271 -0.84 -22.66 13.87
N GLY A 272 -1.81 -22.51 14.78
CA GLY A 272 -1.54 -22.64 16.22
C GLY A 272 -0.55 -21.58 16.70
N LYS A 273 0.59 -22.01 17.26
CA LYS A 273 1.65 -21.12 17.78
C LYS A 273 2.78 -20.86 16.78
N LYS A 274 2.75 -21.50 15.61
CA LYS A 274 3.85 -21.48 14.63
C LYS A 274 3.49 -20.68 13.39
N TYR A 275 4.51 -20.18 12.70
CA TYR A 275 4.38 -19.45 11.45
C TYR A 275 4.90 -20.27 10.27
N TYR A 276 4.23 -20.15 9.14
CA TYR A 276 4.50 -20.91 7.93
C TYR A 276 4.44 -20.03 6.70
N LEU A 277 5.32 -20.28 5.74
CA LEU A 277 5.39 -19.59 4.45
C LEU A 277 5.06 -20.57 3.32
N ASN A 278 4.13 -20.20 2.43
CA ASN A 278 3.89 -20.95 1.21
C ASN A 278 4.99 -20.66 0.16
N ILE A 279 5.75 -21.69 -0.20
CA ILE A 279 6.80 -21.63 -1.24
C ILE A 279 6.37 -22.29 -2.56
N ARG A 280 5.12 -22.73 -2.66
CA ARG A 280 4.60 -23.34 -3.89
C ARG A 280 4.56 -22.30 -5.03
N PRO A 281 5.02 -22.63 -6.25
CA PRO A 281 4.93 -21.72 -7.40
C PRO A 281 3.51 -21.20 -7.63
N THR A 282 3.40 -19.94 -8.09
CA THR A 282 2.10 -19.25 -8.21
C THR A 282 1.18 -19.95 -9.21
N CYS A 283 1.72 -20.40 -10.36
CA CYS A 283 0.98 -21.15 -11.38
C CYS A 283 0.40 -22.49 -10.90
N ASP A 284 0.90 -23.02 -9.77
CA ASP A 284 0.38 -24.22 -9.14
C ASP A 284 -0.62 -23.91 -8.01
N CYS A 285 -0.75 -22.66 -7.57
CA CYS A 285 -1.61 -22.24 -6.45
C CYS A 285 -3.07 -21.97 -6.86
N ILE A 286 -3.52 -22.51 -7.99
CA ILE A 286 -4.86 -22.32 -8.56
C ILE A 286 -5.72 -23.58 -8.43
N ASN A 287 -7.04 -23.37 -8.36
CA ASN A 287 -8.02 -24.46 -8.46
C ASN A 287 -8.31 -24.75 -9.94
N ARG A 288 -7.83 -25.89 -10.45
CA ARG A 288 -8.16 -26.32 -11.82
C ARG A 288 -9.58 -26.89 -11.85
N LYS A 289 -10.55 -26.12 -12.36
CA LYS A 289 -11.95 -26.54 -12.50
C LYS A 289 -12.08 -27.72 -13.48
N GLY A 290 -12.98 -28.66 -13.21
CA GLY A 290 -13.51 -29.58 -14.23
C GLY A 290 -12.97 -31.02 -14.26
N LEU A 291 -12.09 -31.43 -13.36
CA LEU A 291 -11.61 -32.81 -13.27
C LEU A 291 -11.92 -33.40 -11.90
N ASN A 292 -12.95 -34.24 -11.82
CA ASN A 292 -13.30 -34.94 -10.60
C ASN A 292 -12.11 -35.81 -10.13
N CYS A 293 -11.74 -35.68 -8.86
CA CYS A 293 -10.81 -36.62 -8.21
C CYS A 293 -11.56 -37.95 -7.97
N ASP A 294 -11.92 -38.69 -9.03
CA ASP A 294 -12.77 -39.89 -8.95
C ASP A 294 -12.19 -41.00 -8.05
N GLY A 295 -10.89 -40.95 -7.74
CA GLY A 295 -10.19 -41.89 -6.85
C GLY A 295 -10.16 -41.51 -5.36
N CYS A 296 -10.53 -40.28 -4.97
CA CYS A 296 -10.36 -39.79 -3.60
C CYS A 296 -11.69 -39.80 -2.84
N LYS A 297 -12.11 -40.96 -2.32
CA LYS A 297 -13.35 -41.08 -1.52
C LYS A 297 -13.28 -40.46 -0.12
N GLU A 298 -12.10 -40.03 0.33
CA GLU A 298 -11.91 -39.39 1.64
C GLU A 298 -11.77 -37.87 1.54
N LYS A 299 -12.45 -37.16 2.45
CA LYS A 299 -12.62 -35.68 2.46
C LYS A 299 -11.31 -34.87 2.47
N ASN A 300 -10.15 -35.49 2.71
CA ASN A 300 -8.85 -34.81 2.88
C ASN A 300 -7.76 -35.26 1.88
N CYS A 301 -8.12 -35.59 0.64
CA CYS A 301 -7.13 -36.02 -0.36
C CYS A 301 -6.15 -34.89 -0.81
N VAL A 302 -5.09 -34.66 -0.03
CA VAL A 302 -3.90 -33.87 -0.44
C VAL A 302 -3.20 -34.53 -1.63
N GLU A 303 -3.44 -35.81 -1.88
CA GLU A 303 -2.88 -36.54 -3.01
C GLU A 303 -3.53 -36.18 -4.35
N CYS A 304 -4.74 -35.58 -4.37
CA CYS A 304 -5.35 -35.21 -5.63
C CYS A 304 -4.48 -34.19 -6.38
N PRO A 305 -4.04 -34.47 -7.62
CA PRO A 305 -3.20 -33.54 -8.39
C PRO A 305 -3.85 -32.18 -8.63
N ASN A 306 -5.18 -32.15 -8.69
CA ASN A 306 -5.97 -30.96 -9.01
C ASN A 306 -6.42 -30.16 -7.76
N ALA A 307 -6.16 -30.67 -6.55
CA ALA A 307 -6.45 -29.91 -5.35
C ALA A 307 -5.48 -28.74 -5.23
N ASN A 308 -6.00 -27.56 -4.91
CA ASN A 308 -5.16 -26.43 -4.54
C ASN A 308 -4.48 -26.71 -3.18
N LYS A 309 -3.16 -26.90 -3.24
CA LYS A 309 -2.26 -27.17 -2.11
C LYS A 309 -1.36 -26.00 -1.84
N VAL A 310 -0.88 -25.90 -0.61
CA VAL A 310 0.21 -25.02 -0.23
C VAL A 310 1.38 -25.83 0.32
N TYR A 311 2.60 -25.37 0.06
CA TYR A 311 3.83 -26.03 0.48
C TYR A 311 4.47 -25.13 1.53
N LEU A 312 4.36 -25.53 2.78
CA LEU A 312 4.62 -24.69 3.93
C LEU A 312 5.97 -24.99 4.55
N ILE A 313 6.87 -24.01 4.58
CA ILE A 313 8.08 -24.05 5.40
C ILE A 313 7.85 -23.28 6.71
N GLN A 314 8.34 -23.83 7.82
CA GLN A 314 8.28 -23.13 9.10
C GLN A 314 9.30 -21.98 9.13
N PHE A 315 8.95 -20.89 9.81
CA PHE A 315 9.91 -19.82 10.11
C PHE A 315 9.73 -19.27 11.51
N ASP A 316 10.83 -18.78 12.08
CA ASP A 316 10.91 -18.33 13.46
C ASP A 316 11.55 -16.95 13.57
N LYS A 317 11.10 -16.17 14.55
CA LYS A 317 11.61 -14.83 14.83
C LYS A 317 13.04 -14.90 15.34
N LEU A 318 13.91 -14.03 14.82
CA LEU A 318 15.27 -13.85 15.34
C LEU A 318 15.26 -12.90 16.56
N SER A 319 16.13 -13.20 17.53
CA SER A 319 16.43 -12.30 18.64
C SER A 319 17.31 -11.14 18.18
N SER A 320 17.32 -10.03 18.94
CA SER A 320 18.17 -8.87 18.59
C SER A 320 19.66 -9.22 18.52
N GLY A 321 20.13 -10.11 19.41
CA GLY A 321 21.51 -10.62 19.36
C GLY A 321 21.80 -11.39 18.08
N GLN A 322 20.91 -12.31 17.69
CA GLN A 322 21.06 -13.06 16.44
C GLN A 322 21.05 -12.15 15.19
N VAL A 323 20.20 -11.12 15.18
CA VAL A 323 20.18 -10.13 14.09
C VAL A 323 21.53 -9.43 13.98
N SER A 324 22.08 -8.97 15.10
CA SER A 324 23.39 -8.29 15.14
C SER A 324 24.53 -9.21 14.69
N ASP A 325 24.55 -10.46 15.13
CA ASP A 325 25.62 -11.41 14.82
C ASP A 325 25.63 -11.85 13.35
N LEU A 326 24.44 -11.95 12.76
CA LEU A 326 24.26 -12.42 11.39
C LEU A 326 24.29 -11.30 10.36
N PHE A 327 24.06 -10.04 10.74
CA PHE A 327 24.03 -8.92 9.80
C PHE A 327 25.45 -8.51 9.36
N GLU A 328 25.63 -8.38 8.04
CA GLU A 328 26.84 -7.88 7.40
C GLU A 328 26.64 -6.43 6.96
N GLU A 329 27.03 -5.50 7.81
CA GLU A 329 26.87 -4.06 7.59
C GLU A 329 27.44 -3.59 6.26
N ARG A 330 28.61 -4.11 5.85
CA ARG A 330 29.28 -3.75 4.60
C ARG A 330 28.41 -3.97 3.36
N TYR A 331 27.58 -5.02 3.35
CA TYR A 331 26.79 -5.41 2.19
C TYR A 331 25.28 -5.21 2.41
N GLY A 332 24.86 -4.92 3.64
CA GLY A 332 23.45 -4.81 4.00
C GLY A 332 22.70 -6.14 3.94
N THR A 333 23.40 -7.27 4.12
CA THR A 333 22.86 -8.63 3.97
C THR A 333 23.01 -9.46 5.25
N PHE A 334 22.37 -10.62 5.33
CA PHE A 334 22.55 -11.56 6.44
C PHE A 334 23.45 -12.75 6.05
N LYS A 335 24.23 -13.24 7.01
CA LYS A 335 24.96 -14.52 6.97
C LYS A 335 23.96 -15.66 7.08
N GLU A 336 23.56 -16.22 5.95
CA GLU A 336 22.58 -17.29 5.88
C GLU A 336 23.24 -18.65 5.69
N ARG A 337 22.86 -19.65 6.50
CA ARG A 337 23.25 -21.04 6.24
C ARG A 337 22.54 -21.57 4.99
N ASN A 338 23.07 -22.64 4.40
CA ASN A 338 22.46 -23.24 3.21
C ASN A 338 20.99 -23.64 3.41
N ASN A 339 20.61 -24.06 4.64
CA ASN A 339 19.29 -24.60 4.99
C ASN A 339 18.31 -23.56 5.51
N GLU A 340 18.62 -22.29 5.32
CA GLU A 340 17.74 -21.20 5.69
C GLU A 340 17.83 -20.01 4.74
N ALA A 341 16.83 -19.14 4.85
CA ALA A 341 16.89 -17.75 4.44
C ALA A 341 16.54 -16.86 5.64
N ILE A 342 17.06 -15.64 5.67
CA ILE A 342 16.75 -14.62 6.66
C ILE A 342 16.17 -13.42 5.91
N LEU A 343 14.98 -12.99 6.32
CA LEU A 343 14.32 -11.83 5.75
C LEU A 343 13.65 -11.01 6.86
N GLY A 344 13.73 -9.69 6.69
CA GLY A 344 13.03 -8.74 7.53
C GLY A 344 13.30 -7.31 7.08
N PRO A 345 12.68 -6.33 7.75
CA PRO A 345 11.61 -6.53 8.74
C PRO A 345 10.33 -7.04 8.08
N LEU A 346 9.63 -7.94 8.77
CA LEU A 346 8.28 -8.40 8.43
C LEU A 346 7.37 -8.06 9.62
N MET A 347 6.45 -8.95 10.02
CA MET A 347 5.50 -8.74 11.14
C MET A 347 6.18 -8.17 12.40
N ASN A 348 5.53 -7.16 13.00
CA ASN A 348 5.99 -6.47 14.22
C ASN A 348 7.40 -5.86 14.10
N ASN A 349 7.81 -5.50 12.88
CA ASN A 349 9.15 -4.97 12.56
C ASN A 349 10.29 -5.90 12.99
N LYS A 350 10.09 -7.22 12.86
CA LYS A 350 11.08 -8.24 13.24
C LYS A 350 11.64 -8.98 12.04
N PHE A 351 12.83 -9.56 12.25
CA PHE A 351 13.52 -10.40 11.28
C PHE A 351 13.23 -11.86 11.58
N TYR A 352 13.17 -12.67 10.54
CA TYR A 352 12.75 -14.07 10.62
C TYR A 352 13.70 -14.97 9.84
N SER A 353 13.93 -16.17 10.37
CA SER A 353 14.68 -17.24 9.73
C SER A 353 13.72 -18.31 9.22
N PHE A 354 13.73 -18.53 7.91
CA PHE A 354 12.93 -19.50 7.18
C PHE A 354 13.70 -20.80 7.07
N LYS A 355 13.18 -21.89 7.66
CA LYS A 355 13.88 -23.17 7.74
C LYS A 355 13.41 -24.08 6.62
N PHE A 356 14.34 -24.58 5.82
CA PHE A 356 13.98 -25.35 4.62
C PHE A 356 13.79 -26.85 4.84
N GLN A 357 14.23 -27.37 6.00
CA GLN A 357 14.29 -28.81 6.28
C GLN A 357 12.93 -29.50 6.23
N ASP A 358 11.90 -28.84 6.78
CA ASP A 358 10.57 -29.41 6.92
C ASP A 358 9.58 -28.67 6.03
N VAL A 359 9.02 -29.39 5.05
CA VAL A 359 7.91 -28.90 4.22
C VAL A 359 6.64 -29.65 4.59
N ILE A 360 5.60 -28.91 4.94
CA ILE A 360 4.27 -29.45 5.22
C ILE A 360 3.35 -29.12 4.04
N ILE A 361 2.68 -30.13 3.50
CA ILE A 361 1.69 -29.93 2.43
C ILE A 361 0.30 -29.93 3.06
N LYS A 362 -0.51 -28.91 2.75
CA LYS A 362 -1.91 -28.81 3.16
C LYS A 362 -2.79 -28.41 1.99
N LYS A 363 -4.08 -28.76 2.03
CA LYS A 363 -5.06 -28.13 1.15
C LYS A 363 -5.25 -26.68 1.56
N TYR A 364 -5.38 -25.79 0.58
CA TYR A 364 -5.58 -24.37 0.86
C TYR A 364 -6.88 -24.12 1.62
N ASP A 365 -7.97 -24.78 1.23
CA ASP A 365 -9.29 -24.59 1.85
C ASP A 365 -9.30 -24.87 3.37
N ASP A 366 -8.45 -25.77 3.84
CA ASP A 366 -8.36 -26.15 5.26
C ASP A 366 -7.69 -25.07 6.12
N ILE A 367 -6.88 -24.19 5.51
CA ILE A 367 -6.05 -23.21 6.22
C ILE A 367 -6.22 -21.77 5.75
N LYS A 368 -7.11 -21.50 4.79
CA LYS A 368 -7.28 -20.15 4.21
C LYS A 368 -7.56 -19.08 5.27
N ASN A 369 -8.24 -19.45 6.36
CA ASN A 369 -8.56 -18.55 7.46
C ASN A 369 -7.33 -18.17 8.30
N ASP A 370 -6.31 -19.03 8.33
CA ASP A 370 -5.04 -18.83 9.05
C ASP A 370 -4.05 -17.94 8.30
N LYS A 371 -4.38 -17.51 7.06
CA LYS A 371 -3.58 -16.57 6.27
C LYS A 371 -3.57 -15.19 6.93
N ILE A 372 -2.38 -14.66 7.20
CA ILE A 372 -2.17 -13.40 7.94
C ILE A 372 -1.35 -12.35 7.18
N GLY A 373 -0.63 -12.73 6.14
CA GLY A 373 0.25 -11.83 5.39
C GLY A 373 0.75 -12.46 4.10
N ARG A 374 1.47 -11.68 3.29
CA ARG A 374 2.12 -12.16 2.07
C ARG A 374 3.45 -11.45 1.85
N ILE A 375 4.52 -12.20 1.68
CA ILE A 375 5.82 -11.67 1.28
C ILE A 375 5.75 -11.29 -0.20
N LEU A 376 6.09 -10.04 -0.51
CA LEU A 376 6.01 -9.48 -1.84
C LEU A 376 7.24 -9.82 -2.69
N GLN A 377 7.10 -9.71 -4.01
CA GLN A 377 8.24 -9.73 -4.93
C GLN A 377 9.10 -8.47 -4.73
N PRO A 378 10.44 -8.54 -4.90
CA PRO A 378 11.24 -9.73 -5.20
C PRO A 378 11.65 -10.52 -3.95
N PHE A 379 11.20 -10.14 -2.75
CA PHE A 379 11.70 -10.71 -1.50
C PHE A 379 11.31 -12.17 -1.29
N ILE A 380 10.13 -12.58 -1.76
CA ILE A 380 9.77 -14.01 -1.79
C ILE A 380 10.70 -14.81 -2.72
N ARG A 381 11.16 -14.20 -3.82
CA ARG A 381 12.07 -14.84 -4.77
C ARG A 381 13.37 -15.26 -4.12
N HIS A 382 13.97 -14.38 -3.30
CA HIS A 382 15.16 -14.70 -2.48
C HIS A 382 14.99 -16.01 -1.69
N ILE A 383 13.86 -16.16 -1.00
CA ILE A 383 13.58 -17.36 -0.21
C ILE A 383 13.41 -18.59 -1.12
N THR A 384 12.63 -18.47 -2.20
CA THR A 384 12.37 -19.59 -3.11
C THR A 384 13.61 -20.05 -3.88
N GLU A 385 14.49 -19.13 -4.29
CA GLU A 385 15.75 -19.46 -4.97
C GLU A 385 16.71 -20.18 -4.02
N ARG A 386 16.85 -19.71 -2.78
CA ARG A 386 17.64 -20.40 -1.75
C ARG A 386 17.07 -21.79 -1.42
N TYR A 387 15.75 -21.91 -1.36
CA TYR A 387 15.10 -23.21 -1.19
C TYR A 387 15.39 -24.16 -2.37
N ALA A 388 15.31 -23.68 -3.61
CA ALA A 388 15.65 -24.48 -4.79
C ALA A 388 17.11 -24.98 -4.72
N LEU A 389 18.05 -24.10 -4.38
CA LEU A 389 19.46 -24.46 -4.18
C LEU A 389 19.66 -25.48 -3.04
N TYR A 390 18.85 -25.43 -1.98
CA TYR A 390 18.84 -26.48 -0.96
C TYR A 390 18.44 -27.84 -1.54
N THR A 391 17.33 -27.90 -2.28
CA THR A 391 16.83 -29.18 -2.79
C THR A 391 17.80 -29.86 -3.75
N GLN A 392 18.69 -29.09 -4.40
CA GLN A 392 19.68 -29.57 -5.37
C GLN A 392 21.05 -29.92 -4.75
N ARG A 393 21.20 -29.90 -3.42
CA ARG A 393 22.50 -30.12 -2.77
C ARG A 393 23.11 -31.47 -3.10
N GLN A 394 24.42 -31.46 -3.31
CA GLN A 394 25.23 -32.68 -3.35
C GLN A 394 25.27 -33.34 -1.98
N ALA A 395 25.00 -34.64 -1.93
CA ALA A 395 25.06 -35.44 -0.71
C ALA A 395 26.54 -35.70 -0.33
N LEU A 396 27.13 -34.77 0.42
CA LEU A 396 28.43 -34.99 1.04
C LEU A 396 28.25 -35.62 2.43
N PRO A 397 29.09 -36.60 2.82
CA PRO A 397 29.07 -37.14 4.17
C PRO A 397 29.40 -36.03 5.17
N ARG A 398 28.69 -36.02 6.31
CA ARG A 398 28.96 -35.07 7.39
C ARG A 398 30.36 -35.34 7.95
N ILE A 399 31.15 -34.28 8.14
CA ILE A 399 32.42 -34.35 8.86
C ILE A 399 32.09 -34.52 10.37
N PRO A 400 32.53 -35.61 11.03
CA PRO A 400 32.35 -35.76 12.47
C PRO A 400 33.01 -34.61 13.22
N SER A 401 32.39 -34.11 14.29
CA SER A 401 32.95 -32.99 15.07
C SER A 401 34.31 -33.32 15.68
N GLN A 402 34.54 -34.60 16.01
CA GLN A 402 35.82 -35.12 16.50
C GLN A 402 36.98 -34.90 15.51
N ALA A 403 36.70 -34.73 14.22
CA ALA A 403 37.73 -34.45 13.23
C ALA A 403 38.20 -32.97 13.23
N ILE A 404 37.49 -32.08 13.93
CA ILE A 404 37.73 -30.63 13.97
C ILE A 404 38.17 -30.15 15.36
N SER A 405 37.66 -30.77 16.43
CA SER A 405 38.00 -30.42 17.82
C SER A 405 38.00 -31.66 18.72
N ASP A 406 39.06 -31.83 19.52
CA ASP A 406 39.25 -32.94 20.48
C ASP A 406 38.47 -32.78 21.80
N GLU A 407 37.57 -31.79 21.91
CA GLU A 407 36.85 -31.53 23.17
C GLU A 407 35.65 -32.47 23.38
N ASN A 408 35.95 -33.54 24.11
CA ASN A 408 35.14 -34.23 25.12
C ASN A 408 33.86 -34.98 24.68
N ILE A 409 34.05 -36.26 24.38
CA ILE A 409 33.09 -37.30 24.78
C ILE A 409 33.31 -37.59 26.28
N GLY A 410 32.38 -37.14 27.12
CA GLY A 410 32.05 -37.80 28.39
C GLY A 410 32.91 -37.47 29.62
N GLU A 411 32.47 -36.47 30.38
CA GLU A 411 32.38 -36.64 31.84
C GLU A 411 30.90 -36.57 32.23
N GLY A 412 30.50 -37.53 33.07
CA GLY A 412 29.12 -37.91 33.31
C GLY A 412 28.22 -36.80 33.84
N LYS A 413 27.01 -36.75 33.28
CA LYS A 413 25.83 -36.32 34.04
C LYS A 413 24.95 -37.53 34.21
N GLU A 414 24.96 -38.06 35.43
CA GLU A 414 23.94 -38.98 35.92
C GLU A 414 22.56 -38.33 35.72
N ILE A 415 21.64 -39.13 35.18
CA ILE A 415 20.23 -38.80 35.06
C ILE A 415 19.59 -39.22 36.39
N PRO A 416 18.95 -38.32 37.16
CA PRO A 416 18.18 -38.74 38.32
C PRO A 416 16.90 -39.44 37.85
N GLU A 417 16.57 -40.55 38.54
CA GLU A 417 15.43 -41.45 38.30
C GLU A 417 14.06 -40.77 38.20
#